data_AF-A0A8T5TYC9-F1
#
_entry.id   AF-A0A8T5TYC9-F1
#
_cell.length_a   1.000
_cell.length_b   1.000
_cell.length_c   1.000
_cell.angle_alpha   90.00
_cell.angle_beta   90.00
_cell.angle_gamma   90.00
#
_symmetry.space_group_name_H-M   'P 1'
#
loop_
_entity.id
_entity.type
_entity.pdbx_description
1 polymer ?
#
loop_
_entity_poly.entity_id
_entity_poly.type
_entity_poly.pdbx_seq_one_letter_code
_entity_poly.pdbx_strand_id
1 'polypeptide(L)'
;MGKEEQKFCKKKSTSLDHKGSYPQFDDEIPNLTQDIGSLTLTKNKKVNSIKIIVLKEKIKNVEWDKISDDWSVKYLPRKGAEYEAILLDPKQDCSRKNPLYMHKGWLERIYNDEELKLTDLTIAQICDVTTSTINRWRKKLRIPTKKGSRRWIHDGRVNIYMPKDYQHPEITPNKKGVIRYEHTVIIEKYLTKNPELEISKKCLVKGKYLKKGYVVHHINYNPQDNKLENLWVFENLSEHILSGKTLYSCFSDLIKLNQICFKNGKYYLNRHFSYKDLSLSEIKKRIMKSNVIIPYKNIDIVKEEIKKIDWDSLSDNWTVKYYPTSRTPYKTILLNPYLDCSNENPLYRHKEWVKRLVLDKEFNLTDSRLGKVCDIPKSKALYWRERAHCIYTKAKSRGFKQYLKKEGTKEIIMIRVPEDYANPFAMNNRGFMREHRYIMERHLVEHPELKISQKYLFDDKYLKLTCVVHHINFDSNDNRLENLWVCENESEHQFIERSLVIFVDELLKSKLIVFRKGEYSLDY
;
A
#
# COMPACT_ATOMS: atom_id res chain seq x y z
N MET A 1 31.41 36.14 -64.45
CA MET A 1 31.67 35.82 -63.03
C MET A 1 30.37 35.31 -62.42
N GLY A 2 30.12 34.01 -62.59
CA GLY A 2 28.86 33.36 -62.26
C GLY A 2 28.91 32.71 -60.87
N LYS A 3 27.80 32.80 -60.15
CA LYS A 3 27.57 32.22 -58.82
C LYS A 3 27.30 30.72 -58.96
N GLU A 4 28.02 29.89 -58.21
CA GLU A 4 27.76 28.45 -58.07
C GLU A 4 26.73 28.19 -56.97
N GLU A 5 25.68 27.46 -57.34
CA GLU A 5 24.62 26.94 -56.48
C GLU A 5 25.08 25.66 -55.76
N GLN A 6 24.93 25.61 -54.42
CA GLN A 6 25.07 24.38 -53.65
C GLN A 6 23.73 23.62 -53.57
N LYS A 7 23.69 22.44 -54.20
CA LYS A 7 22.58 21.48 -54.14
C LYS A 7 22.51 20.77 -52.78
N PHE A 8 21.37 20.94 -52.10
CA PHE A 8 20.99 20.15 -50.92
C PHE A 8 20.51 18.74 -51.34
N CYS A 9 21.16 17.71 -50.82
CA CYS A 9 20.78 16.31 -51.03
C CYS A 9 19.83 15.84 -49.90
N LYS A 10 18.54 15.69 -50.21
CA LYS A 10 17.53 15.06 -49.32
C LYS A 10 17.69 13.55 -49.36
N LYS A 11 18.14 12.93 -48.25
CA LYS A 11 18.00 11.47 -48.04
C LYS A 11 16.64 11.17 -47.42
N LYS A 12 15.84 10.37 -48.14
CA LYS A 12 14.59 9.74 -47.66
C LYS A 12 14.91 8.73 -46.57
N SER A 13 14.24 8.82 -45.42
CA SER A 13 14.23 7.78 -44.40
C SER A 13 13.20 6.71 -44.77
N THR A 14 13.67 5.49 -45.02
CA THR A 14 12.85 4.28 -45.11
C THR A 14 12.37 3.90 -43.71
N SER A 15 11.06 4.01 -43.46
CA SER A 15 10.39 3.49 -42.27
C SER A 15 10.34 1.96 -42.34
N LEU A 16 10.97 1.31 -41.37
CA LEU A 16 10.80 -0.12 -41.11
C LEU A 16 9.55 -0.29 -40.24
N ASP A 17 8.49 -0.80 -40.84
CA ASP A 17 7.27 -1.22 -40.15
C ASP A 17 7.58 -2.47 -39.29
N HIS A 18 7.63 -2.28 -37.98
CA HIS A 18 7.50 -3.36 -37.00
C HIS A 18 6.08 -3.32 -36.42
N LYS A 19 5.17 -4.07 -37.06
CA LYS A 19 3.89 -4.47 -36.47
C LYS A 19 4.15 -5.47 -35.36
N GLY A 20 4.46 -4.98 -34.17
CA GLY A 20 4.26 -5.73 -32.93
C GLY A 20 2.77 -5.75 -32.61
N SER A 21 2.12 -6.89 -32.80
CA SER A 21 0.74 -7.13 -32.36
C SER A 21 0.70 -7.06 -30.83
N TYR A 22 0.26 -5.92 -30.29
CA TYR A 22 -0.17 -5.83 -28.90
C TYR A 22 -1.45 -6.67 -28.75
N PRO A 23 -1.65 -7.40 -27.63
CA PRO A 23 -2.96 -7.94 -27.33
C PRO A 23 -3.89 -6.74 -27.12
N GLN A 24 -4.77 -6.49 -28.09
CA GLN A 24 -5.98 -5.73 -27.85
C GLN A 24 -6.75 -6.50 -26.78
N PHE A 25 -6.84 -5.93 -25.58
CA PHE A 25 -7.87 -6.36 -24.66
C PHE A 25 -9.18 -5.87 -25.26
N ASP A 26 -9.95 -6.81 -25.83
CA ASP A 26 -11.27 -6.55 -26.35
C ASP A 26 -12.13 -5.89 -25.25
N ASP A 27 -12.55 -4.65 -25.50
CA ASP A 27 -13.52 -3.90 -24.69
C ASP A 27 -14.98 -4.39 -24.90
N GLU A 28 -15.16 -5.57 -25.50
CA GLU A 28 -16.48 -6.16 -25.77
C GLU A 28 -16.66 -7.50 -25.04
N ILE A 29 -16.86 -7.43 -23.72
CA ILE A 29 -17.57 -8.48 -22.96
C ILE A 29 -18.88 -7.85 -22.45
N PRO A 30 -20.03 -8.54 -22.58
CA PRO A 30 -21.34 -7.93 -22.38
C PRO A 30 -21.46 -7.33 -20.98
N ASN A 31 -22.13 -6.17 -20.91
CA ASN A 31 -22.56 -5.48 -19.70
C ASN A 31 -23.13 -6.45 -18.64
N LEU A 32 -22.26 -7.05 -17.83
CA LEU A 32 -22.57 -7.56 -16.52
C LEU A 32 -21.96 -6.59 -15.50
N THR A 33 -22.36 -5.32 -15.60
CA THR A 33 -22.24 -4.34 -14.53
C THR A 33 -23.15 -4.76 -13.38
N GLN A 34 -22.67 -5.67 -12.54
CA GLN A 34 -23.01 -5.65 -11.12
C GLN A 34 -21.80 -5.15 -10.34
N ASP A 35 -21.99 -3.93 -9.86
CA ASP A 35 -21.07 -3.09 -9.11
C ASP A 35 -20.85 -3.64 -7.68
N ILE A 36 -20.02 -4.69 -7.54
CA ILE A 36 -19.82 -5.41 -6.26
C ILE A 36 -18.88 -4.67 -5.28
N GLY A 37 -18.03 -3.76 -5.77
CA GLY A 37 -17.11 -2.95 -4.94
C GLY A 37 -17.74 -1.71 -4.32
N SER A 38 -18.73 -1.09 -5.00
CA SER A 38 -19.71 -0.18 -4.39
C SER A 38 -20.83 -0.94 -3.68
N LEU A 39 -20.58 -2.17 -3.24
CA LEU A 39 -21.55 -3.04 -2.59
C LEU A 39 -20.94 -3.64 -1.33
N THR A 40 -19.85 -3.13 -0.76
CA THR A 40 -19.36 -3.55 0.58
C THR A 40 -19.27 -2.37 1.52
N LEU A 41 -18.76 -1.21 1.09
CA LEU A 41 -18.93 0.04 1.83
C LEU A 41 -20.34 0.61 1.63
N THR A 42 -20.89 0.50 0.43
CA THR A 42 -22.30 0.78 0.18
C THR A 42 -23.16 -0.38 0.63
N LYS A 43 -22.74 -1.66 0.72
CA LYS A 43 -23.52 -2.62 1.56
C LYS A 43 -23.43 -2.24 3.02
N ASN A 44 -22.32 -1.83 3.61
CA ASN A 44 -22.32 -1.45 5.03
C ASN A 44 -23.12 -0.16 5.28
N LYS A 45 -23.05 0.84 4.39
CA LYS A 45 -23.92 2.03 4.43
C LYS A 45 -25.36 1.69 4.08
N LYS A 46 -25.63 0.79 3.13
CA LYS A 46 -26.98 0.36 2.69
C LYS A 46 -27.62 -0.58 3.69
N VAL A 47 -26.88 -1.51 4.28
CA VAL A 47 -27.26 -2.39 5.39
C VAL A 47 -27.47 -1.55 6.65
N ASN A 48 -26.58 -0.61 6.98
CA ASN A 48 -26.86 0.35 8.04
C ASN A 48 -28.08 1.21 7.71
N SER A 49 -28.27 1.66 6.46
CA SER A 49 -29.45 2.45 6.07
C SER A 49 -30.72 1.62 6.15
N ILE A 50 -30.72 0.36 5.72
CA ILE A 50 -31.85 -0.58 5.83
C ILE A 50 -32.14 -0.81 7.30
N LYS A 51 -31.12 -1.05 8.13
CA LYS A 51 -31.28 -1.21 9.58
C LYS A 51 -31.88 0.03 10.22
N ILE A 52 -31.45 1.23 9.82
CA ILE A 52 -31.99 2.50 10.31
C ILE A 52 -33.44 2.71 9.82
N ILE A 53 -33.77 2.37 8.57
CA ILE A 53 -35.13 2.43 8.03
C ILE A 53 -36.05 1.49 8.81
N VAL A 54 -35.64 0.24 9.02
CA VAL A 54 -36.39 -0.74 9.82
C VAL A 54 -36.59 -0.24 11.26
N LEU A 55 -35.57 0.38 11.87
CA LEU A 55 -35.69 0.98 13.20
C LEU A 55 -36.65 2.18 13.22
N LYS A 56 -36.63 3.04 12.19
CA LYS A 56 -37.57 4.17 12.05
C LYS A 56 -39.01 3.68 12.02
N GLU A 57 -39.31 2.67 11.20
CA GLU A 57 -40.66 2.10 11.11
C GLU A 57 -41.10 1.45 12.43
N LYS A 58 -40.21 0.72 13.11
CA LYS A 58 -40.50 0.20 14.46
C LYS A 58 -40.82 1.31 15.47
N ILE A 59 -40.09 2.42 15.42
CA ILE A 59 -40.31 3.57 16.31
C ILE A 59 -41.67 4.23 16.01
N LYS A 60 -42.06 4.39 14.74
CA LYS A 60 -43.37 4.98 14.38
C LYS A 60 -44.56 4.18 14.90
N ASN A 61 -44.43 2.85 14.95
CA ASN A 61 -45.48 1.93 15.38
C ASN A 61 -45.61 1.79 16.90
N VAL A 62 -44.82 2.52 17.70
CA VAL A 62 -45.02 2.58 19.15
C VAL A 62 -46.33 3.33 19.44
N GLU A 63 -47.09 2.87 20.43
CA GLU A 63 -48.32 3.52 20.89
C GLU A 63 -48.01 4.83 21.64
N TRP A 64 -47.60 5.86 20.89
CA TRP A 64 -47.15 7.15 21.42
C TRP A 64 -48.21 7.89 22.24
N ASP A 65 -49.48 7.64 21.93
CA ASP A 65 -50.64 8.20 22.61
C ASP A 65 -50.73 7.71 24.08
N LYS A 66 -50.06 6.60 24.44
CA LYS A 66 -49.94 6.13 25.84
C LYS A 66 -48.78 6.75 26.61
N ILE A 67 -47.90 7.49 25.92
CA ILE A 67 -46.64 8.01 26.49
C ILE A 67 -46.76 9.49 26.85
N SER A 68 -47.44 10.28 26.02
CA SER A 68 -47.66 11.71 26.28
C SER A 68 -48.89 12.18 25.52
N ASP A 69 -49.71 13.00 26.19
CA ASP A 69 -50.82 13.72 25.56
C ASP A 69 -50.38 15.07 24.98
N ASP A 70 -49.24 15.59 25.44
CA ASP A 70 -48.65 16.84 24.96
C ASP A 70 -47.36 16.53 24.18
N TRP A 71 -47.37 16.87 22.89
CA TRP A 71 -46.23 16.73 21.99
C TRP A 71 -45.61 18.09 21.64
N SER A 72 -45.76 19.09 22.50
CA SER A 72 -45.12 20.39 22.33
C SER A 72 -43.74 20.47 23.01
N VAL A 73 -42.80 21.17 22.38
CA VAL A 73 -41.51 21.51 22.99
C VAL A 73 -41.20 22.98 22.83
N LYS A 74 -40.71 23.60 23.91
CA LYS A 74 -40.21 24.98 23.87
C LYS A 74 -38.80 25.00 23.29
N TYR A 75 -38.63 25.68 22.16
CA TYR A 75 -37.37 25.85 21.47
C TYR A 75 -36.96 27.33 21.45
N LEU A 76 -35.66 27.57 21.55
CA LEU A 76 -35.08 28.90 21.48
C LEU A 76 -34.28 28.97 20.17
N PRO A 77 -34.77 29.65 19.12
CA PRO A 77 -34.12 29.63 17.80
C PRO A 77 -32.76 30.34 17.84
N ARG A 78 -32.65 31.41 18.62
CA ARG A 78 -31.42 32.19 18.80
C ARG A 78 -31.34 32.73 20.23
N LYS A 79 -30.11 32.95 20.73
CA LYS A 79 -29.88 33.53 22.05
C LYS A 79 -30.51 34.93 22.10
N GLY A 80 -31.48 35.14 22.99
CA GLY A 80 -32.21 36.40 23.15
C GLY A 80 -33.56 36.47 22.42
N ALA A 81 -33.94 35.45 21.64
CA ALA A 81 -35.30 35.33 21.10
C ALA A 81 -36.30 34.88 22.19
N GLU A 82 -37.60 35.02 21.92
CA GLU A 82 -38.63 34.38 22.74
C GLU A 82 -38.66 32.86 22.48
N TYR A 83 -39.20 32.11 23.43
CA TYR A 83 -39.38 30.67 23.26
C TYR A 83 -40.56 30.39 22.33
N GLU A 84 -40.31 29.67 21.26
CA GLU A 84 -41.33 29.19 20.34
C GLU A 84 -41.78 27.78 20.76
N ALA A 85 -43.09 27.53 20.72
CA ALA A 85 -43.64 26.19 20.89
C ALA A 85 -43.64 25.48 19.54
N ILE A 86 -42.94 24.36 19.45
CA ILE A 86 -42.96 23.48 18.28
C ILE A 86 -43.86 22.29 18.62
N LEU A 87 -44.91 22.09 17.82
CA LEU A 87 -45.73 20.90 17.89
C LEU A 87 -45.02 19.76 17.14
N LEU A 88 -44.82 18.64 17.80
CA LEU A 88 -44.16 17.46 17.26
C LEU A 88 -45.19 16.39 16.87
N ASP A 89 -44.84 15.57 15.89
CA ASP A 89 -45.64 14.40 15.51
C ASP A 89 -44.82 13.13 15.74
N PRO A 90 -45.13 12.31 16.76
CA PRO A 90 -44.36 11.11 17.08
C PRO A 90 -44.52 9.97 16.06
N LYS A 91 -45.53 10.05 15.18
CA LYS A 91 -45.78 9.10 14.09
C LYS A 91 -44.97 9.45 12.82
N GLN A 92 -44.30 10.61 12.80
CA GLN A 92 -43.38 11.02 11.74
C GLN A 92 -41.91 10.72 12.05
N ASP A 93 -41.07 10.79 11.01
CA ASP A 93 -39.62 10.64 11.14
C ASP A 93 -39.03 11.74 12.05
N CYS A 94 -38.22 11.30 13.02
CA CYS A 94 -37.37 12.21 13.79
C CYS A 94 -36.38 12.92 12.85
N SER A 95 -36.34 14.25 12.91
CA SER A 95 -35.45 15.08 12.07
C SER A 95 -35.22 16.44 12.71
N ARG A 96 -34.52 17.35 12.02
CA ARG A 96 -34.43 18.75 12.48
C ARG A 96 -35.77 19.51 12.37
N LYS A 97 -36.67 19.09 11.47
CA LYS A 97 -38.01 19.70 11.29
C LYS A 97 -39.03 19.15 12.29
N ASN A 98 -38.87 17.89 12.69
CA ASN A 98 -39.65 17.23 13.72
C ASN A 98 -38.70 16.69 14.81
N PRO A 99 -38.15 17.56 15.69
CA PRO A 99 -37.07 17.22 16.61
C PRO A 99 -37.57 16.42 17.82
N LEU A 100 -38.11 15.23 17.58
CA LEU A 100 -38.64 14.33 18.62
C LEU A 100 -37.63 14.02 19.74
N TYR A 101 -36.32 14.07 19.46
CA TYR A 101 -35.25 13.93 20.46
C TYR A 101 -35.24 15.05 21.52
N MET A 102 -36.01 16.13 21.34
CA MET A 102 -36.20 17.19 22.32
C MET A 102 -37.30 16.89 23.33
N HIS A 103 -38.21 15.96 23.00
CA HIS A 103 -39.31 15.57 23.86
C HIS A 103 -38.87 14.48 24.84
N LYS A 104 -39.15 14.66 26.13
CA LYS A 104 -38.67 13.75 27.19
C LYS A 104 -39.25 12.34 27.02
N GLY A 105 -40.58 12.22 26.89
CA GLY A 105 -41.24 10.92 26.79
C GLY A 105 -40.75 10.11 25.59
N TRP A 106 -40.52 10.78 24.45
CA TRP A 106 -40.01 10.12 23.26
C TRP A 106 -38.59 9.61 23.42
N LEU A 107 -37.66 10.52 23.79
CA LEU A 107 -36.26 10.17 23.90
C LEU A 107 -36.05 9.12 25.00
N GLU A 108 -36.75 9.25 26.14
CA GLU A 108 -36.65 8.30 27.25
C GLU A 108 -37.18 6.92 26.87
N ARG A 109 -38.35 6.83 26.19
CA ARG A 109 -38.91 5.55 25.74
C ARG A 109 -37.96 4.82 24.82
N ILE A 110 -37.53 5.44 23.71
CA ILE A 110 -36.67 4.75 22.73
C ILE A 110 -35.28 4.46 23.30
N TYR A 111 -34.77 5.35 24.15
CA TYR A 111 -33.44 5.20 24.72
C TYR A 111 -33.44 4.07 25.73
N ASN A 112 -34.51 3.86 26.51
CA ASN A 112 -34.62 2.80 27.51
C ASN A 112 -35.26 1.51 26.99
N ASP A 113 -35.77 1.50 25.76
CA ASP A 113 -36.35 0.29 25.15
C ASP A 113 -35.35 -0.88 25.11
N GLU A 114 -35.73 -2.01 25.71
CA GLU A 114 -34.90 -3.21 25.81
C GLU A 114 -34.87 -4.04 24.53
N GLU A 115 -35.87 -3.92 23.67
CA GLU A 115 -35.93 -4.60 22.37
C GLU A 115 -35.09 -3.85 21.33
N LEU A 116 -35.20 -2.52 21.30
CA LEU A 116 -34.50 -1.68 20.32
C LEU A 116 -33.00 -1.51 20.65
N LYS A 117 -32.62 -1.55 21.94
CA LYS A 117 -31.23 -1.43 22.44
C LYS A 117 -30.45 -0.27 21.82
N LEU A 118 -31.10 0.87 21.60
CA LEU A 118 -30.50 2.00 20.89
C LEU A 118 -29.40 2.68 21.72
N THR A 119 -28.38 3.19 21.02
CA THR A 119 -27.30 4.03 21.58
C THR A 119 -27.50 5.48 21.17
N ASP A 120 -26.83 6.44 21.86
CA ASP A 120 -26.82 7.86 21.45
C ASP A 120 -26.45 8.01 19.96
N LEU A 121 -25.53 7.19 19.44
CA LEU A 121 -25.11 7.20 18.03
C LEU A 121 -26.22 6.72 17.09
N THR A 122 -26.89 5.61 17.43
CA THR A 122 -27.99 5.07 16.61
C THR A 122 -29.15 6.04 16.56
N ILE A 123 -29.51 6.65 17.70
CA ILE A 123 -30.57 7.67 17.76
C ILE A 123 -30.19 8.89 16.92
N ALA A 124 -28.92 9.32 16.98
CA ALA A 124 -28.43 10.42 16.17
C ALA A 124 -28.55 10.15 14.66
N GLN A 125 -28.24 8.92 14.23
CA GLN A 125 -28.43 8.47 12.84
C GLN A 125 -29.92 8.42 12.44
N ILE A 126 -30.80 7.95 13.34
CA ILE A 126 -32.25 7.93 13.11
C ILE A 126 -32.79 9.36 12.92
N CYS A 127 -32.32 10.30 13.73
CA CYS A 127 -32.80 11.69 13.76
C CYS A 127 -32.04 12.64 12.81
N ASP A 128 -31.05 12.15 12.05
CA ASP A 128 -30.16 12.96 11.20
C ASP A 128 -29.51 14.16 11.94
N VAL A 129 -28.96 13.87 13.12
CA VAL A 129 -28.24 14.83 13.97
C VAL A 129 -26.93 14.23 14.44
N THR A 130 -26.12 15.03 15.15
CA THR A 130 -24.88 14.54 15.75
C THR A 130 -25.15 13.78 17.04
N THR A 131 -24.29 12.81 17.38
CA THR A 131 -24.32 12.12 18.69
C THR A 131 -24.24 13.10 19.86
N SER A 132 -23.49 14.20 19.71
CA SER A 132 -23.41 15.27 20.70
C SER A 132 -24.75 15.97 20.94
N THR A 133 -25.59 16.10 19.90
CA THR A 133 -26.94 16.68 20.00
C THR A 133 -27.84 15.82 20.86
N ILE A 134 -27.87 14.51 20.61
CA ILE A 134 -28.64 13.54 21.43
C ILE A 134 -28.13 13.54 22.87
N ASN A 135 -26.82 13.46 23.07
CA ASN A 135 -26.21 13.47 24.41
C ASN A 135 -26.58 14.74 25.21
N ARG A 136 -26.57 15.91 24.55
CA ARG A 136 -26.96 17.19 25.15
C ARG A 136 -28.42 17.19 25.60
N TRP A 137 -29.34 16.77 24.74
CA TRP A 137 -30.77 16.74 25.07
C TRP A 137 -31.10 15.72 26.14
N ARG A 138 -30.50 14.53 26.07
CA ARG A 138 -30.61 13.51 27.12
C ARG A 138 -30.23 14.06 28.50
N LYS A 139 -29.10 14.77 28.60
CA LYS A 139 -28.66 15.46 29.83
C LYS A 139 -29.63 16.56 30.26
N LYS A 140 -30.05 17.42 29.33
CA LYS A 140 -30.99 18.52 29.60
C LYS A 140 -32.34 18.01 30.14
N LEU A 141 -32.82 16.89 29.62
CA LEU A 141 -34.07 16.23 30.02
C LEU A 141 -33.92 15.30 31.23
N ARG A 142 -32.71 15.24 31.82
CA ARG A 142 -32.35 14.38 32.98
C ARG A 142 -32.62 12.89 32.75
N ILE A 143 -32.55 12.43 31.49
CA ILE A 143 -32.67 11.01 31.17
C ILE A 143 -31.34 10.34 31.57
N PRO A 144 -31.35 9.40 32.53
CA PRO A 144 -30.13 8.76 32.99
C PRO A 144 -29.38 8.15 31.81
N THR A 145 -28.07 8.30 31.77
CA THR A 145 -27.28 7.48 30.84
C THR A 145 -27.55 6.06 31.28
N LYS A 146 -28.14 5.21 30.42
CA LYS A 146 -28.08 3.74 30.54
C LYS A 146 -26.71 3.48 31.12
N LYS A 147 -26.62 2.94 32.34
CA LYS A 147 -25.33 2.61 32.98
C LYS A 147 -24.58 1.91 31.89
N GLY A 148 -23.63 2.62 31.27
CA GLY A 148 -23.24 2.31 29.91
C GLY A 148 -22.92 0.83 29.92
N SER A 149 -23.38 0.09 28.92
CA SER A 149 -22.72 -1.18 28.65
C SER A 149 -21.24 -0.85 28.81
N ARG A 150 -20.54 -1.56 29.71
CA ARG A 150 -19.12 -1.32 29.99
C ARG A 150 -18.29 -1.64 28.74
N ARG A 151 -18.82 -1.44 27.54
CA ARG A 151 -18.57 -2.00 26.23
C ARG A 151 -19.14 -1.03 25.18
N TRP A 152 -18.32 -0.48 24.29
CA TRP A 152 -18.73 0.32 23.14
C TRP A 152 -17.75 0.13 21.97
N ILE A 153 -18.13 0.53 20.75
CA ILE A 153 -17.26 0.43 19.57
C ILE A 153 -16.65 1.79 19.28
N HIS A 154 -15.32 1.84 19.11
CA HIS A 154 -14.57 3.02 18.66
C HIS A 154 -13.46 2.54 17.72
N ASP A 155 -13.35 3.18 16.55
CA ASP A 155 -12.43 2.79 15.46
C ASP A 155 -12.53 1.31 15.09
N GLY A 156 -13.77 0.79 15.04
CA GLY A 156 -14.07 -0.60 14.74
C GLY A 156 -13.75 -1.58 15.88
N ARG A 157 -13.06 -1.15 16.95
CA ARG A 157 -12.69 -2.00 18.09
C ARG A 157 -13.69 -1.88 19.22
N VAL A 158 -13.90 -3.00 19.91
CA VAL A 158 -14.71 -3.03 21.13
C VAL A 158 -13.88 -2.61 22.33
N ASN A 159 -14.25 -1.50 22.95
CA ASN A 159 -13.65 -0.92 24.14
C ASN A 159 -14.52 -1.23 25.34
N ILE A 160 -13.91 -1.46 26.50
CA ILE A 160 -14.60 -1.75 27.75
C ILE A 160 -14.13 -0.87 28.91
N TYR A 161 -15.09 -0.45 29.75
CA TYR A 161 -14.81 0.25 31.01
C TYR A 161 -14.53 -0.79 32.09
N MET A 162 -13.34 -0.71 32.68
CA MET A 162 -12.99 -1.62 33.76
C MET A 162 -13.69 -1.21 35.07
N PRO A 163 -13.99 -2.18 35.96
CA PRO A 163 -14.48 -1.91 37.30
C PRO A 163 -13.59 -0.93 38.08
N LYS A 164 -14.14 -0.24 39.09
CA LYS A 164 -13.37 0.75 39.90
C LYS A 164 -12.22 0.11 40.68
N ASP A 165 -12.36 -1.15 41.05
CA ASP A 165 -11.38 -2.00 41.73
C ASP A 165 -10.34 -2.62 40.78
N TYR A 166 -10.42 -2.36 39.47
CA TYR A 166 -9.42 -2.82 38.52
C TYR A 166 -8.09 -2.09 38.71
N GLN A 167 -7.08 -2.81 39.18
CA GLN A 167 -5.72 -2.30 39.39
C GLN A 167 -4.74 -3.01 38.45
N HIS A 168 -4.39 -2.35 37.34
CA HIS A 168 -3.34 -2.81 36.45
C HIS A 168 -2.01 -2.17 36.85
N PRO A 169 -0.94 -2.96 37.11
CA PRO A 169 0.30 -2.45 37.68
C PRO A 169 1.01 -1.42 36.79
N GLU A 170 0.80 -1.49 35.48
CA GLU A 170 1.48 -0.63 34.49
C GLU A 170 0.55 0.39 33.79
N ILE A 171 -0.70 0.55 34.25
CA ILE A 171 -1.65 1.51 33.66
C ILE A 171 -2.20 2.41 34.73
N THR A 172 -1.97 3.71 34.56
CA THR A 172 -2.53 4.74 35.43
C THR A 172 -3.98 5.01 35.02
N PRO A 173 -4.96 4.89 35.93
CA PRO A 173 -6.35 5.25 35.65
C PRO A 173 -6.48 6.73 35.35
N ASN A 174 -7.38 7.07 34.42
CA ASN A 174 -7.75 8.47 34.18
C ASN A 174 -8.96 8.87 35.04
N LYS A 175 -9.37 10.15 35.01
CA LYS A 175 -10.54 10.66 35.76
C LYS A 175 -11.85 9.91 35.48
N LYS A 176 -11.97 9.24 34.34
CA LYS A 176 -13.13 8.46 33.89
C LYS A 176 -12.96 6.94 34.10
N GLY A 177 -11.87 6.50 34.74
CA GLY A 177 -11.54 5.09 34.98
C GLY A 177 -10.51 4.52 34.00
N VAL A 178 -10.37 3.19 33.99
CA VAL A 178 -9.50 2.49 33.04
C VAL A 178 -10.34 1.97 31.88
N ILE A 179 -9.88 2.26 30.65
CA ILE A 179 -10.47 1.75 29.41
C ILE A 179 -9.51 0.72 28.82
N ARG A 180 -10.05 -0.43 28.41
CA ARG A 180 -9.28 -1.51 27.78
C ARG A 180 -9.97 -1.97 26.52
N TYR A 181 -9.22 -2.52 25.56
CA TYR A 181 -9.86 -3.24 24.46
C TYR A 181 -10.35 -4.61 24.94
N GLU A 182 -11.52 -5.02 24.45
CA GLU A 182 -12.16 -6.27 24.85
C GLU A 182 -11.30 -7.50 24.52
N HIS A 183 -10.71 -7.55 23.32
CA HIS A 183 -9.81 -8.63 22.92
C HIS A 183 -8.62 -8.79 23.88
N THR A 184 -8.07 -7.67 24.38
CA THR A 184 -6.96 -7.71 25.34
C THR A 184 -7.41 -8.37 26.64
N VAL A 185 -8.58 -7.98 27.15
CA VAL A 185 -9.11 -8.54 28.40
C VAL A 185 -9.52 -10.01 28.26
N ILE A 186 -10.00 -10.42 27.08
CA ILE A 186 -10.30 -11.83 26.79
C ILE A 186 -9.01 -12.67 26.84
N ILE A 187 -7.94 -12.21 26.18
CA ILE A 187 -6.64 -12.88 26.23
C ILE A 187 -6.08 -12.92 27.66
N GLU A 188 -6.12 -11.81 28.40
CA GLU A 188 -5.67 -11.77 29.79
C GLU A 188 -6.38 -12.85 30.63
N LYS A 189 -7.72 -12.91 30.54
CA LYS A 189 -8.51 -13.92 31.26
C LYS A 189 -8.14 -15.35 30.85
N TYR A 190 -7.91 -15.59 29.56
CA TYR A 190 -7.51 -16.92 29.09
C TYR A 190 -6.14 -17.30 29.65
N LEU A 191 -5.14 -16.45 29.51
CA LEU A 191 -3.77 -16.75 29.96
C LEU A 191 -3.66 -16.87 31.48
N THR A 192 -4.43 -16.08 32.25
CA THR A 192 -4.51 -16.23 33.72
C THR A 192 -5.08 -17.58 34.13
N LYS A 193 -6.02 -18.14 33.36
CA LYS A 193 -6.60 -19.46 33.64
C LYS A 193 -5.69 -20.62 33.21
N ASN A 194 -4.68 -20.35 32.39
CA ASN A 194 -3.77 -21.33 31.83
C ASN A 194 -2.30 -20.94 32.16
N PRO A 195 -1.92 -20.88 33.45
CA PRO A 195 -0.58 -20.44 33.88
C PRO A 195 0.55 -21.41 33.48
N GLU A 196 0.22 -22.64 33.12
CA GLU A 196 1.15 -23.66 32.64
C GLU A 196 1.75 -23.32 31.26
N LEU A 197 1.03 -22.56 30.43
CA LEU A 197 1.49 -22.12 29.12
C LEU A 197 2.73 -21.22 29.24
N GLU A 198 3.73 -21.46 28.40
CA GLU A 198 4.96 -20.66 28.36
C GLU A 198 4.66 -19.17 28.12
N ILE A 199 3.74 -18.87 27.19
CA ILE A 199 3.35 -17.50 26.88
C ILE A 199 2.71 -16.80 28.09
N SER A 200 1.92 -17.50 28.92
CA SER A 200 1.31 -16.93 30.14
C SER A 200 2.39 -16.45 31.12
N LYS A 201 3.43 -17.27 31.35
CA LYS A 201 4.58 -16.93 32.19
C LYS A 201 5.35 -15.74 31.64
N LYS A 202 5.48 -15.65 30.32
CA LYS A 202 6.25 -14.62 29.63
C LYS A 202 5.53 -13.27 29.59
N CYS A 203 4.24 -13.25 29.23
CA CYS A 203 3.53 -12.02 28.89
C CYS A 203 2.70 -11.40 30.02
N LEU A 204 2.45 -12.12 31.13
CA LEU A 204 1.62 -11.58 32.21
C LEU A 204 2.45 -10.93 33.34
N VAL A 205 1.93 -9.83 33.88
CA VAL A 205 2.36 -9.19 35.13
C VAL A 205 1.44 -9.64 36.24
N LYS A 206 2.02 -10.05 37.38
CA LYS A 206 1.30 -10.61 38.53
C LYS A 206 0.38 -11.79 38.15
N GLY A 207 0.71 -12.52 37.07
CA GLY A 207 -0.10 -13.62 36.54
C GLY A 207 -1.49 -13.22 36.01
N LYS A 208 -1.79 -11.92 35.87
CA LYS A 208 -3.15 -11.44 35.59
C LYS A 208 -3.29 -10.55 34.37
N TYR A 209 -2.29 -9.71 34.10
CA TYR A 209 -2.43 -8.64 33.11
C TYR A 209 -1.34 -8.71 32.06
N LEU A 210 -1.65 -8.42 30.80
CA LEU A 210 -0.65 -8.35 29.74
C LEU A 210 0.33 -7.20 30.00
N LYS A 211 1.63 -7.52 29.95
CA LYS A 211 2.73 -6.56 30.03
C LYS A 211 2.59 -5.47 28.96
N LYS A 212 2.95 -4.24 29.30
CA LYS A 212 3.06 -3.12 28.38
C LYS A 212 4.05 -3.46 27.27
N GLY A 213 3.63 -3.23 26.02
CA GLY A 213 4.40 -3.55 24.83
C GLY A 213 3.87 -4.75 24.06
N TYR A 214 3.23 -5.71 24.75
CA TYR A 214 2.57 -6.84 24.09
C TYR A 214 1.36 -6.34 23.28
N VAL A 215 1.16 -6.93 22.11
CA VAL A 215 0.11 -6.53 21.16
C VAL A 215 -0.80 -7.73 20.91
N VAL A 216 -2.10 -7.54 21.12
CA VAL A 216 -3.11 -8.54 20.72
C VAL A 216 -3.58 -8.22 19.31
N HIS A 217 -3.54 -9.22 18.44
CA HIS A 217 -3.82 -9.16 17.02
C HIS A 217 -5.06 -9.99 16.69
N HIS A 218 -5.94 -9.47 15.84
CA HIS A 218 -7.05 -10.22 15.25
C HIS A 218 -6.57 -10.90 13.96
N ILE A 219 -6.52 -12.23 13.97
CA ILE A 219 -5.99 -13.04 12.86
C ILE A 219 -6.79 -12.80 11.57
N ASN A 220 -8.11 -12.69 11.65
CA ASN A 220 -8.95 -12.39 10.49
C ASN A 220 -9.07 -10.89 10.17
N TYR A 221 -8.32 -10.02 10.86
CA TYR A 221 -8.40 -8.56 10.74
C TYR A 221 -9.81 -7.96 10.99
N ASN A 222 -10.72 -8.71 11.60
CA ASN A 222 -12.01 -8.20 12.07
C ASN A 222 -11.88 -7.72 13.52
N PRO A 223 -11.80 -6.40 13.78
CA PRO A 223 -11.57 -5.86 15.12
C PRO A 223 -12.73 -6.08 16.12
N GLN A 224 -13.86 -6.61 15.64
CA GLN A 224 -15.04 -6.95 16.45
C GLN A 224 -15.13 -8.45 16.77
N ASP A 225 -14.36 -9.29 16.09
CA ASP A 225 -14.36 -10.74 16.30
C ASP A 225 -13.37 -11.11 17.41
N ASN A 226 -13.82 -10.94 18.65
CA ASN A 226 -13.01 -11.18 19.84
C ASN A 226 -13.05 -12.64 20.34
N LYS A 227 -13.42 -13.59 19.47
CA LYS A 227 -13.33 -15.02 19.78
C LYS A 227 -11.87 -15.40 19.99
N LEU A 228 -11.59 -16.26 20.96
CA LEU A 228 -10.23 -16.55 21.41
C LEU A 228 -9.37 -17.16 20.28
N GLU A 229 -9.96 -18.05 19.49
CA GLU A 229 -9.32 -18.71 18.34
C GLU A 229 -8.90 -17.73 17.22
N ASN A 230 -9.40 -16.49 17.24
CA ASN A 230 -9.07 -15.45 16.29
C ASN A 230 -8.09 -14.40 16.86
N LEU A 231 -7.58 -14.61 18.08
CA LEU A 231 -6.68 -13.68 18.74
C LEU A 231 -5.27 -14.28 18.86
N TRP A 232 -4.27 -13.46 18.58
CA TRP A 232 -2.86 -13.80 18.76
C TRP A 232 -2.14 -12.75 19.59
N VAL A 233 -1.15 -13.14 20.38
CA VAL A 233 -0.35 -12.22 21.20
C VAL A 233 1.07 -12.13 20.64
N PHE A 234 1.48 -10.93 20.26
CA PHE A 234 2.87 -10.61 19.92
C PHE A 234 3.57 -9.97 21.12
N GLU A 235 4.87 -10.21 21.25
CA GLU A 235 5.65 -9.71 22.38
C GLU A 235 5.89 -8.21 22.29
N ASN A 236 5.91 -7.70 21.06
CA ASN A 236 6.19 -6.31 20.76
C ASN A 236 5.55 -5.90 19.42
N LEU A 237 5.56 -4.58 19.19
CA LEU A 237 5.02 -3.99 17.95
C LEU A 237 5.81 -4.42 16.70
N SER A 238 7.12 -4.70 16.82
CA SER A 238 7.95 -5.09 15.68
C SER A 238 7.55 -6.44 15.11
N GLU A 239 7.29 -7.44 15.97
CA GLU A 239 6.75 -8.74 15.57
C GLU A 239 5.36 -8.64 14.96
N HIS A 240 4.48 -7.82 15.55
CA HIS A 240 3.16 -7.56 14.97
C HIS A 240 3.26 -6.93 13.56
N ILE A 241 4.18 -6.00 13.36
CA ILE A 241 4.46 -5.42 12.03
C ILE A 241 5.01 -6.48 11.07
N LEU A 242 5.89 -7.37 11.53
CA LEU A 242 6.44 -8.46 10.72
C LEU A 242 5.33 -9.42 10.27
N SER A 243 4.40 -9.78 11.16
CA SER A 243 3.22 -10.57 10.82
C SER A 243 2.40 -9.91 9.71
N GLY A 244 2.15 -8.60 9.81
CA GLY A 244 1.51 -7.84 8.74
C GLY A 244 2.25 -7.96 7.39
N LYS A 245 3.59 -7.93 7.39
CA LYS A 245 4.38 -8.13 6.16
C LYS A 245 4.20 -9.52 5.55
N THR A 246 4.09 -10.56 6.37
CA THR A 246 3.82 -11.93 5.87
C THR A 246 2.46 -12.00 5.18
N LEU A 247 1.43 -11.31 5.70
CA LEU A 247 0.14 -11.20 5.03
C LEU A 247 0.22 -10.50 3.67
N TYR A 248 0.92 -9.36 3.59
CA TYR A 248 1.12 -8.68 2.30
C TYR A 248 1.94 -9.52 1.31
N SER A 249 2.85 -10.38 1.80
CA SER A 249 3.52 -11.37 0.95
C SER A 249 2.50 -12.37 0.37
N CYS A 250 1.59 -12.90 1.19
CA CYS A 250 0.51 -13.75 0.70
C CYS A 250 -0.35 -13.02 -0.34
N PHE A 251 -0.70 -11.75 -0.12
CA PHE A 251 -1.46 -10.98 -1.13
C PHE A 251 -0.70 -10.84 -2.45
N SER A 252 0.59 -10.48 -2.42
CA SER A 252 1.44 -10.47 -3.61
C SER A 252 1.37 -11.80 -4.37
N ASP A 253 1.52 -12.91 -3.64
CA ASP A 253 1.56 -14.24 -4.24
C ASP A 253 0.20 -14.64 -4.82
N LEU A 254 -0.89 -14.37 -4.11
CA LEU A 254 -2.27 -14.59 -4.57
C LEU A 254 -2.61 -13.73 -5.80
N ILE A 255 -2.05 -12.52 -5.92
CA ILE A 255 -2.22 -11.66 -7.11
C ILE A 255 -1.47 -12.26 -8.30
N LYS A 256 -0.21 -12.69 -8.11
CA LYS A 256 0.58 -13.38 -9.14
C LYS A 256 -0.05 -14.70 -9.60
N LEU A 257 -0.79 -15.35 -8.72
CA LEU A 257 -1.53 -16.57 -9.02
C LEU A 257 -2.90 -16.33 -9.67
N ASN A 258 -3.34 -15.06 -9.81
CA ASN A 258 -4.70 -14.68 -10.25
C ASN A 258 -5.84 -15.14 -9.32
N GLN A 259 -5.53 -15.45 -8.06
CA GLN A 259 -6.54 -15.66 -7.02
C GLN A 259 -7.14 -14.33 -6.56
N ILE A 260 -6.32 -13.29 -6.48
CA ILE A 260 -6.75 -11.91 -6.27
C ILE A 260 -6.45 -11.16 -7.56
N CYS A 261 -7.38 -10.32 -7.99
CA CYS A 261 -7.23 -9.54 -9.20
C CYS A 261 -7.47 -8.06 -8.89
N PHE A 262 -7.05 -7.18 -9.80
CA PHE A 262 -7.17 -5.74 -9.64
C PHE A 262 -7.81 -5.12 -10.87
N LYS A 263 -8.89 -4.36 -10.67
CA LYS A 263 -9.61 -3.67 -11.75
C LYS A 263 -10.16 -2.36 -11.22
N ASN A 264 -9.96 -1.27 -11.98
CA ASN A 264 -10.51 0.05 -11.70
C ASN A 264 -10.21 0.54 -10.26
N GLY A 265 -8.96 0.41 -9.82
CA GLY A 265 -8.55 0.88 -8.49
C GLY A 265 -9.05 0.03 -7.33
N LYS A 266 -9.52 -1.20 -7.57
CA LYS A 266 -10.05 -2.09 -6.53
C LYS A 266 -9.56 -3.51 -6.72
N TYR A 267 -9.23 -4.16 -5.61
CA TYR A 267 -8.99 -5.59 -5.58
C TYR A 267 -10.30 -6.38 -5.51
N TYR A 268 -10.31 -7.56 -6.11
CA TYR A 268 -11.40 -8.53 -6.02
C TYR A 268 -10.84 -9.94 -5.87
N LEU A 269 -11.54 -10.77 -5.10
CA LEU A 269 -11.22 -12.18 -4.97
C LEU A 269 -11.86 -12.95 -6.14
N ASN A 270 -11.04 -13.67 -6.90
CA ASN A 270 -11.52 -14.54 -7.98
C ASN A 270 -12.11 -15.82 -7.38
N ARG A 271 -13.43 -15.88 -7.23
CA ARG A 271 -14.13 -17.04 -6.64
C ARG A 271 -14.33 -18.21 -7.61
N HIS A 272 -14.04 -18.01 -8.89
CA HIS A 272 -14.20 -19.03 -9.94
C HIS A 272 -12.92 -19.79 -10.21
N PHE A 273 -11.87 -19.50 -9.45
CA PHE A 273 -10.55 -20.10 -9.57
C PHE A 273 -9.98 -20.34 -8.19
N SER A 274 -9.30 -21.47 -8.01
CA SER A 274 -8.50 -21.75 -6.82
C SER A 274 -7.07 -21.99 -7.25
N TYR A 275 -6.10 -21.26 -6.68
CA TYR A 275 -4.68 -21.54 -6.99
C TYR A 275 -4.27 -22.96 -6.58
N LYS A 276 -5.02 -23.61 -5.68
CA LYS A 276 -4.78 -25.00 -5.28
C LYS A 276 -5.01 -26.00 -6.40
N ASP A 277 -5.69 -25.59 -7.47
CA ASP A 277 -5.88 -26.42 -8.67
C ASP A 277 -4.61 -26.45 -9.55
N LEU A 278 -3.61 -25.62 -9.24
CA LEU A 278 -2.31 -25.61 -9.92
C LEU A 278 -1.33 -26.60 -9.25
N SER A 279 -0.41 -27.15 -10.04
CA SER A 279 0.69 -27.93 -9.49
C SER A 279 1.66 -27.04 -8.69
N LEU A 280 2.35 -27.63 -7.70
CA LEU A 280 3.35 -26.90 -6.91
C LEU A 280 4.47 -26.29 -7.78
N SER A 281 4.81 -26.94 -8.90
CA SER A 281 5.79 -26.42 -9.86
C SER A 281 5.28 -25.15 -10.55
N GLU A 282 4.03 -25.14 -11.00
CA GLU A 282 3.41 -23.96 -11.61
C GLU A 282 3.25 -22.81 -10.60
N ILE A 283 2.85 -23.13 -9.36
CA ILE A 283 2.74 -22.12 -8.30
C ILE A 283 4.09 -21.45 -8.07
N LYS A 284 5.15 -22.25 -7.90
CA LYS A 284 6.52 -21.73 -7.75
C LYS A 284 6.93 -20.88 -8.95
N LYS A 285 6.69 -21.35 -10.17
CA LYS A 285 7.00 -20.61 -11.41
C LYS A 285 6.30 -19.25 -11.49
N ARG A 286 5.04 -19.15 -11.04
CA ARG A 286 4.26 -17.90 -11.07
C ARG A 286 4.60 -16.95 -9.92
N ILE A 287 4.86 -17.46 -8.73
CA ILE A 287 5.21 -16.65 -7.54
C ILE A 287 6.65 -16.15 -7.60
N MET A 288 7.56 -16.92 -8.23
CA MET A 288 8.96 -16.54 -8.39
C MET A 288 9.01 -15.08 -8.81
N LYS A 289 9.56 -14.25 -7.90
CA LYS A 289 9.70 -12.83 -8.14
C LYS A 289 10.37 -12.70 -9.50
N SER A 290 9.83 -11.83 -10.36
CA SER A 290 10.61 -11.36 -11.49
C SER A 290 11.93 -10.94 -10.88
N ASN A 291 12.99 -11.70 -11.16
CA ASN A 291 14.32 -11.24 -10.85
C ASN A 291 14.38 -9.97 -11.68
N VAL A 292 14.13 -8.82 -11.04
CA VAL A 292 14.61 -7.60 -11.64
C VAL A 292 16.08 -7.87 -11.70
N ILE A 293 16.50 -8.13 -12.94
CA ILE A 293 17.88 -8.14 -13.33
C ILE A 293 18.30 -6.70 -13.11
N ILE A 294 18.50 -6.32 -11.84
CA ILE A 294 19.64 -5.50 -11.50
C ILE A 294 20.75 -6.41 -11.95
N PRO A 295 21.42 -6.12 -13.08
CA PRO A 295 22.46 -6.97 -13.59
C PRO A 295 23.32 -7.46 -12.45
N TYR A 296 23.22 -8.72 -12.08
CA TYR A 296 24.02 -9.41 -11.08
C TYR A 296 24.34 -8.63 -9.78
N LYS A 297 23.54 -8.78 -8.72
CA LYS A 297 23.89 -8.25 -7.38
C LYS A 297 25.24 -8.79 -6.88
N ASN A 298 25.58 -10.02 -7.26
CA ASN A 298 26.88 -10.64 -7.03
C ASN A 298 27.84 -10.31 -8.17
N ILE A 299 29.01 -9.75 -7.83
CA ILE A 299 30.05 -9.38 -8.80
C ILE A 299 30.63 -10.61 -9.52
N ASP A 300 30.64 -11.78 -8.88
CA ASP A 300 31.22 -12.99 -9.44
C ASP A 300 30.36 -13.54 -10.59
N ILE A 301 29.04 -13.45 -10.45
CA ILE A 301 28.13 -13.83 -11.55
C ILE A 301 28.30 -12.87 -12.73
N VAL A 302 28.55 -11.57 -12.49
CA VAL A 302 28.89 -10.63 -13.59
C VAL A 302 30.11 -11.14 -14.33
N LYS A 303 31.19 -11.49 -13.61
CA LYS A 303 32.44 -11.93 -14.21
C LYS A 303 32.23 -13.16 -15.09
N GLU A 304 31.48 -14.14 -14.61
CA GLU A 304 31.19 -15.36 -15.38
C GLU A 304 30.36 -15.08 -16.65
N GLU A 305 29.42 -14.16 -16.59
CA GLU A 305 28.59 -13.80 -17.76
C GLU A 305 29.34 -12.94 -18.78
N ILE A 306 30.26 -12.07 -18.32
CA ILE A 306 31.18 -11.34 -19.19
C ILE A 306 32.04 -12.30 -20.03
N LYS A 307 32.49 -13.41 -19.44
CA LYS A 307 33.32 -14.42 -20.13
C LYS A 307 32.56 -15.17 -21.23
N LYS A 308 31.23 -15.17 -21.22
CA LYS A 308 30.40 -15.86 -22.22
C LYS A 308 30.12 -15.01 -23.46
N ILE A 309 30.47 -13.72 -23.45
CA ILE A 309 30.29 -12.84 -24.60
C ILE A 309 31.23 -13.29 -25.71
N ASP A 310 30.71 -13.33 -26.95
CA ASP A 310 31.52 -13.51 -28.16
C ASP A 310 32.38 -12.26 -28.39
N TRP A 311 33.55 -12.24 -27.78
CA TRP A 311 34.48 -11.13 -27.82
C TRP A 311 35.22 -11.02 -29.15
N ASP A 312 35.36 -12.13 -29.86
CA ASP A 312 36.04 -12.17 -31.15
C ASP A 312 35.22 -11.41 -32.21
N SER A 313 33.88 -11.44 -32.11
CA SER A 313 33.02 -10.60 -32.97
C SER A 313 33.16 -9.08 -32.75
N LEU A 314 33.74 -8.64 -31.63
CA LEU A 314 33.80 -7.24 -31.23
C LEU A 314 35.17 -6.58 -31.47
N SER A 315 36.26 -7.36 -31.51
CA SER A 315 37.60 -6.85 -31.78
C SER A 315 38.54 -7.99 -32.17
N ASP A 316 39.28 -7.80 -33.27
CA ASP A 316 40.32 -8.73 -33.71
C ASP A 316 41.68 -8.46 -33.04
N ASN A 317 41.79 -7.37 -32.26
CA ASN A 317 43.06 -6.93 -31.67
C ASN A 317 42.93 -6.67 -30.17
N TRP A 318 43.20 -7.70 -29.38
CA TRP A 318 43.18 -7.66 -27.92
C TRP A 318 44.54 -7.25 -27.35
N THR A 319 45.07 -6.10 -27.75
CA THR A 319 46.34 -5.59 -27.21
C THR A 319 46.21 -4.18 -26.61
N VAL A 320 46.98 -3.90 -25.56
CA VAL A 320 47.04 -2.57 -24.95
C VAL A 320 48.47 -2.13 -24.68
N LYS A 321 48.74 -0.84 -24.81
CA LYS A 321 50.04 -0.25 -24.45
C LYS A 321 50.09 0.02 -22.94
N TYR A 322 51.16 -0.45 -22.29
CA TYR A 322 51.42 -0.26 -20.88
C TYR A 322 52.75 0.49 -20.69
N TYR A 323 52.71 1.59 -19.94
CA TYR A 323 53.88 2.37 -19.55
C TYR A 323 54.18 2.08 -18.07
N PRO A 324 55.23 1.30 -17.74
CA PRO A 324 55.61 1.03 -16.35
C PRO A 324 55.97 2.31 -15.60
N THR A 325 56.65 3.24 -16.29
CA THR A 325 57.02 4.57 -15.82
C THR A 325 56.95 5.56 -16.97
N SER A 326 56.91 6.87 -16.68
CA SER A 326 56.89 7.92 -17.72
C SER A 326 58.16 7.96 -18.59
N ARG A 327 59.24 7.29 -18.17
CA ARG A 327 60.55 7.28 -18.85
C ARG A 327 60.87 5.97 -19.56
N THR A 328 60.04 4.93 -19.41
CA THR A 328 60.27 3.63 -20.05
C THR A 328 59.45 3.52 -21.34
N PRO A 329 60.00 2.91 -22.41
CA PRO A 329 59.23 2.62 -23.61
C PRO A 329 58.04 1.72 -23.24
N TYR A 330 56.91 1.92 -23.93
CA TYR A 330 55.72 1.12 -23.64
C TYR A 330 55.96 -0.34 -23.96
N LYS A 331 55.35 -1.23 -23.17
CA LYS A 331 55.20 -2.64 -23.49
C LYS A 331 53.81 -2.87 -24.06
N THR A 332 53.71 -3.71 -25.08
CA THR A 332 52.42 -4.21 -25.55
C THR A 332 52.05 -5.42 -24.71
N ILE A 333 50.87 -5.41 -24.11
CA ILE A 333 50.31 -6.54 -23.36
C ILE A 333 49.21 -7.15 -24.23
N LEU A 334 49.28 -8.45 -24.45
CA LEU A 334 48.20 -9.24 -25.04
C LEU A 334 47.16 -9.53 -23.94
N LEU A 335 45.91 -9.22 -24.22
CA LEU A 335 44.79 -9.43 -23.33
C LEU A 335 44.02 -10.68 -23.72
N ASN A 336 43.36 -11.30 -22.75
CA ASN A 336 42.41 -12.38 -22.99
C ASN A 336 41.03 -11.98 -22.43
N PRO A 337 40.04 -11.69 -23.28
CA PRO A 337 38.73 -11.21 -22.83
C PRO A 337 37.86 -12.29 -22.16
N TYR A 338 38.26 -13.56 -22.27
CA TYR A 338 37.63 -14.71 -21.62
C TYR A 338 38.19 -14.99 -20.22
N LEU A 339 39.17 -14.23 -19.76
CA LEU A 339 39.72 -14.29 -18.40
C LEU A 339 39.24 -13.12 -17.54
N ASP A 340 39.45 -13.22 -16.23
CA ASP A 340 39.13 -12.14 -15.30
C ASP A 340 39.93 -10.87 -15.65
N CYS A 341 39.25 -9.73 -15.48
CA CYS A 341 39.88 -8.41 -15.57
C CYS A 341 40.71 -8.17 -14.30
N SER A 342 42.01 -7.89 -14.45
CA SER A 342 42.92 -7.63 -13.33
C SER A 342 44.03 -6.63 -13.73
N ASN A 343 45.09 -6.47 -12.94
CA ASN A 343 46.24 -5.68 -13.39
C ASN A 343 47.14 -6.45 -14.37
N GLU A 344 47.15 -7.79 -14.29
CA GLU A 344 47.87 -8.71 -15.17
C GLU A 344 47.15 -8.88 -16.51
N ASN A 345 45.81 -8.88 -16.50
CA ASN A 345 44.95 -8.86 -17.69
C ASN A 345 44.08 -7.59 -17.69
N PRO A 346 44.64 -6.41 -18.00
CA PRO A 346 43.97 -5.12 -17.79
C PRO A 346 42.93 -4.80 -18.88
N LEU A 347 41.87 -5.62 -18.98
CA LEU A 347 40.77 -5.47 -19.92
C LEU A 347 40.07 -4.10 -19.84
N TYR A 348 40.07 -3.46 -18.66
CA TYR A 348 39.58 -2.07 -18.50
C TYR A 348 40.35 -1.04 -19.33
N ARG A 349 41.53 -1.38 -19.86
CA ARG A 349 42.31 -0.54 -20.79
C ARG A 349 41.95 -0.79 -22.25
N HIS A 350 41.11 -1.78 -22.55
CA HIS A 350 40.64 -2.05 -23.91
C HIS A 350 39.30 -1.35 -24.16
N LYS A 351 39.22 -0.53 -25.21
CA LYS A 351 38.08 0.38 -25.46
C LYS A 351 36.78 -0.38 -25.70
N GLU A 352 36.76 -1.34 -26.62
CA GLU A 352 35.53 -2.04 -27.00
C GLU A 352 35.00 -2.92 -25.86
N TRP A 353 35.89 -3.47 -25.04
CA TRP A 353 35.50 -4.23 -23.84
C TRP A 353 34.76 -3.35 -22.84
N VAL A 354 35.35 -2.20 -22.48
CA VAL A 354 34.71 -1.24 -21.56
C VAL A 354 33.40 -0.72 -22.16
N LYS A 355 33.37 -0.40 -23.46
CA LYS A 355 32.19 0.15 -24.14
C LYS A 355 31.02 -0.84 -24.12
N ARG A 356 31.26 -2.11 -24.45
CA ARG A 356 30.24 -3.18 -24.40
C ARG A 356 29.65 -3.25 -23.00
N LEU A 357 30.48 -3.47 -21.97
CA LEU A 357 29.97 -3.71 -20.62
C LEU A 357 29.27 -2.52 -19.96
N VAL A 358 29.69 -1.30 -20.33
CA VAL A 358 29.15 -0.08 -19.75
C VAL A 358 27.87 0.36 -20.45
N LEU A 359 27.73 0.11 -21.76
CA LEU A 359 26.56 0.51 -22.53
C LEU A 359 25.48 -0.58 -22.61
N ASP A 360 25.84 -1.83 -22.31
CA ASP A 360 24.89 -2.92 -22.25
C ASP A 360 23.95 -2.80 -21.06
N LYS A 361 22.64 -2.80 -21.33
CA LYS A 361 21.59 -2.77 -20.31
C LYS A 361 21.62 -4.02 -19.43
N GLU A 362 22.09 -5.15 -19.96
CA GLU A 362 22.20 -6.42 -19.25
C GLU A 362 23.27 -6.43 -18.17
N PHE A 363 24.30 -5.57 -18.28
CA PHE A 363 25.39 -5.45 -17.30
C PHE A 363 25.32 -4.14 -16.49
N ASN A 364 24.95 -3.03 -17.14
CA ASN A 364 24.79 -1.68 -16.58
C ASN A 364 25.88 -1.33 -15.55
N LEU A 365 27.14 -1.56 -15.90
CA LEU A 365 28.25 -1.40 -14.96
C LEU A 365 28.53 0.08 -14.69
N THR A 366 28.15 0.55 -13.49
CA THR A 366 28.67 1.82 -12.95
C THR A 366 30.18 1.74 -12.75
N ASP A 367 30.87 2.88 -12.69
CA ASP A 367 32.33 2.93 -12.47
C ASP A 367 32.77 2.21 -11.18
N SER A 368 31.91 2.21 -10.16
CA SER A 368 32.15 1.46 -8.92
C SER A 368 32.13 -0.05 -9.14
N ARG A 369 31.17 -0.53 -9.94
CA ARG A 369 31.04 -1.95 -10.27
C ARG A 369 32.11 -2.40 -11.24
N LEU A 370 32.42 -1.61 -12.27
CA LEU A 370 33.54 -1.86 -13.16
C LEU A 370 34.85 -1.97 -12.38
N GLY A 371 35.05 -1.11 -11.38
CA GLY A 371 36.16 -1.21 -10.45
C GLY A 371 36.21 -2.56 -9.71
N LYS A 372 35.07 -3.03 -9.19
CA LYS A 372 34.99 -4.35 -8.54
C LYS A 372 35.19 -5.53 -9.50
N VAL A 373 34.67 -5.45 -10.73
CA VAL A 373 34.87 -6.49 -11.76
C VAL A 373 36.36 -6.63 -12.09
N CYS A 374 37.07 -5.50 -12.17
CA CYS A 374 38.47 -5.44 -12.58
C CYS A 374 39.51 -5.40 -11.46
N ASP A 375 39.05 -5.50 -10.21
CA ASP A 375 39.87 -5.30 -9.00
C ASP A 375 40.72 -4.00 -9.04
N ILE A 376 40.07 -2.90 -9.40
CA ILE A 376 40.68 -1.56 -9.44
C ILE A 376 39.83 -0.52 -8.70
N PRO A 377 40.45 0.56 -8.19
CA PRO A 377 39.70 1.66 -7.62
C PRO A 377 38.72 2.29 -8.62
N LYS A 378 37.54 2.72 -8.15
CA LYS A 378 36.52 3.43 -8.93
C LYS A 378 37.10 4.59 -9.75
N SER A 379 38.04 5.35 -9.18
CA SER A 379 38.68 6.48 -9.86
C SER A 379 39.47 6.05 -11.10
N LYS A 380 40.13 4.88 -11.06
CA LYS A 380 40.88 4.30 -12.18
C LYS A 380 39.93 3.80 -13.26
N ALA A 381 38.84 3.14 -12.89
CA ALA A 381 37.78 2.74 -13.83
C ALA A 381 37.17 3.96 -14.55
N LEU A 382 36.84 5.02 -13.80
CA LEU A 382 36.34 6.28 -14.33
C LEU A 382 37.35 6.93 -15.30
N TYR A 383 38.63 6.99 -14.94
CA TYR A 383 39.69 7.54 -15.77
C TYR A 383 39.76 6.84 -17.14
N TRP A 384 39.82 5.51 -17.15
CA TRP A 384 39.95 4.76 -18.40
C TRP A 384 38.71 4.88 -19.27
N ARG A 385 37.53 4.71 -18.69
CA ARG A 385 36.27 4.86 -19.42
C ARG A 385 36.13 6.27 -20.02
N GLU A 386 36.24 7.30 -19.19
CA GLU A 386 35.89 8.66 -19.59
C GLU A 386 37.03 9.41 -20.28
N ARG A 387 38.24 9.39 -19.69
CA ARG A 387 39.36 10.19 -20.20
C ARG A 387 40.15 9.47 -21.28
N ALA A 388 40.48 8.20 -21.07
CA ALA A 388 41.30 7.46 -22.04
C ALA A 388 40.46 7.02 -23.26
N HIS A 389 39.28 6.45 -23.02
CA HIS A 389 38.45 5.86 -24.08
C HIS A 389 37.39 6.79 -24.66
N CYS A 390 37.15 7.94 -24.00
CA CYS A 390 36.05 8.85 -24.35
C CYS A 390 34.68 8.15 -24.40
N ILE A 391 34.49 7.09 -23.60
CA ILE A 391 33.22 6.41 -23.44
C ILE A 391 32.43 7.19 -22.41
N TYR A 392 31.68 8.17 -22.91
CA TYR A 392 30.70 8.86 -22.12
C TYR A 392 29.50 7.93 -21.99
N THR A 393 29.28 7.43 -20.78
CA THR A 393 27.92 7.04 -20.42
C THR A 393 27.04 8.27 -20.62
N LYS A 394 25.73 8.08 -20.84
CA LYS A 394 24.73 9.17 -20.80
C LYS A 394 24.68 9.91 -19.44
N ALA A 395 25.73 9.84 -18.62
CA ALA A 395 25.91 10.39 -17.29
C ALA A 395 26.54 11.79 -17.25
N LYS A 396 27.09 12.31 -18.36
CA LYS A 396 27.53 13.71 -18.46
C LYS A 396 26.37 14.65 -18.84
N SER A 397 25.42 14.19 -19.65
CA SER A 397 24.02 14.58 -19.46
C SER A 397 23.58 13.96 -18.12
N ARG A 398 22.89 14.66 -17.21
CA ARG A 398 22.19 13.91 -16.14
C ARG A 398 21.21 12.98 -16.87
N GLY A 399 21.50 11.69 -16.97
CA GLY A 399 20.67 10.72 -17.68
C GLY A 399 20.36 9.56 -16.75
N PHE A 400 19.24 8.89 -17.01
CA PHE A 400 18.63 7.82 -16.20
C PHE A 400 19.65 6.86 -15.58
N LYS A 401 20.07 7.16 -14.35
CA LYS A 401 20.82 6.22 -13.51
C LYS A 401 19.86 5.62 -12.51
N GLN A 402 19.68 4.31 -12.59
CA GLN A 402 18.96 3.55 -11.58
C GLN A 402 19.86 3.34 -10.35
N TYR A 403 19.26 3.38 -9.17
CA TYR A 403 19.87 3.13 -7.88
C TYR A 403 18.91 2.31 -7.05
N LEU A 404 19.41 1.30 -6.36
CA LEU A 404 18.65 0.62 -5.33
C LEU A 404 18.83 1.40 -4.02
N LYS A 405 17.72 1.87 -3.48
CA LYS A 405 17.67 2.48 -2.16
C LYS A 405 16.89 1.54 -1.23
N LYS A 406 17.45 1.24 -0.06
CA LYS A 406 16.69 0.57 1.00
C LYS A 406 15.83 1.61 1.73
N GLU A 407 14.51 1.45 1.68
CA GLU A 407 13.55 2.20 2.48
C GLU A 407 12.86 1.23 3.45
N GLY A 408 13.33 1.22 4.71
CA GLY A 408 12.94 0.21 5.69
C GLY A 408 13.41 -1.19 5.25
N THR A 409 12.46 -2.10 5.04
CA THR A 409 12.74 -3.47 4.54
C THR A 409 12.54 -3.62 3.03
N LYS A 410 12.12 -2.57 2.32
CA LYS A 410 11.91 -2.62 0.87
C LYS A 410 13.13 -2.07 0.15
N GLU A 411 13.55 -2.75 -0.92
CA GLU A 411 14.46 -2.18 -1.92
C GLU A 411 13.58 -1.49 -2.98
N ILE A 412 13.84 -0.22 -3.25
CA ILE A 412 13.10 0.59 -4.22
C ILE A 412 14.09 1.08 -5.28
N ILE A 413 13.67 1.00 -6.54
CA ILE A 413 14.44 1.51 -7.67
C ILE A 413 14.19 3.02 -7.78
N MET A 414 15.22 3.79 -7.50
CA MET A 414 15.28 5.24 -7.69
C MET A 414 16.00 5.53 -8.99
N ILE A 415 15.56 6.53 -9.73
CA ILE A 415 16.27 7.08 -10.87
C ILE A 415 16.75 8.49 -10.58
N ARG A 416 17.91 8.87 -11.13
CA ARG A 416 18.30 10.28 -11.23
C ARG A 416 17.86 10.81 -12.60
N VAL A 417 16.97 11.78 -12.60
CA VAL A 417 16.42 12.39 -13.82
C VAL A 417 17.37 13.46 -14.40
N PRO A 418 17.20 13.84 -15.67
CA PRO A 418 17.94 14.93 -16.31
C PRO A 418 17.82 16.31 -15.65
N GLU A 419 18.78 17.21 -15.94
CA GLU A 419 18.77 18.60 -15.39
C GLU A 419 17.62 19.41 -15.94
N ASP A 420 17.36 19.23 -17.22
CA ASP A 420 16.24 19.80 -17.97
C ASP A 420 14.90 19.12 -17.64
N TYR A 421 14.92 18.03 -16.85
CA TYR A 421 13.70 17.41 -16.31
C TYR A 421 13.19 18.21 -15.11
N ALA A 422 12.57 19.35 -15.39
CA ALA A 422 12.01 20.29 -14.42
C ALA A 422 10.73 19.78 -13.70
N ASN A 423 10.67 18.48 -13.39
CA ASN A 423 9.59 17.89 -12.61
C ASN A 423 9.70 18.35 -11.14
N PRO A 424 8.66 18.98 -10.56
CA PRO A 424 8.70 19.48 -9.18
C PRO A 424 9.02 18.41 -8.14
N PHE A 425 8.54 17.17 -8.33
CA PHE A 425 8.81 16.05 -7.42
C PHE A 425 10.30 15.70 -7.41
N ALA A 426 10.91 15.64 -8.59
CA ALA A 426 12.34 15.33 -8.71
C ALA A 426 13.20 16.48 -8.19
N MET A 427 12.84 17.74 -8.47
CA MET A 427 13.55 18.92 -7.97
C MET A 427 13.60 18.95 -6.43
N ASN A 428 12.46 18.68 -5.78
CA ASN A 428 12.36 18.58 -4.32
C ASN A 428 13.21 17.43 -3.73
N ASN A 429 13.55 16.44 -4.56
CA ASN A 429 14.34 15.27 -4.19
C ASN A 429 15.75 15.28 -4.82
N ARG A 430 16.34 16.47 -5.04
CA ARG A 430 17.71 16.64 -5.58
C ARG A 430 17.94 15.93 -6.93
N GLY A 431 16.90 15.90 -7.76
CA GLY A 431 16.88 15.22 -9.06
C GLY A 431 16.69 13.70 -8.99
N PHE A 432 16.26 13.16 -7.85
CA PHE A 432 15.91 11.74 -7.71
C PHE A 432 14.40 11.53 -7.73
N MET A 433 13.96 10.42 -8.32
CA MET A 433 12.55 10.03 -8.39
C MET A 433 12.42 8.51 -8.35
N ARG A 434 11.29 7.98 -7.86
CA ARG A 434 11.02 6.54 -7.95
C ARG A 434 10.80 6.13 -9.41
N GLU A 435 11.38 5.01 -9.83
CA GLU A 435 11.33 4.59 -11.23
C GLU A 435 9.90 4.36 -11.74
N HIS A 436 9.05 3.66 -10.98
CA HIS A 436 7.65 3.46 -11.35
C HIS A 436 6.91 4.77 -11.62
N ARG A 437 7.24 5.84 -10.89
CA ARG A 437 6.57 7.14 -11.03
C ARG A 437 6.95 7.73 -12.37
N TYR A 438 8.24 7.68 -12.70
CA TYR A 438 8.74 8.14 -13.98
C TYR A 438 8.15 7.35 -15.15
N ILE A 439 8.14 6.02 -15.08
CA ILE A 439 7.58 5.16 -16.14
C ILE A 439 6.11 5.51 -16.40
N MET A 440 5.31 5.58 -15.33
CA MET A 440 3.91 5.94 -15.44
C MET A 440 3.71 7.37 -15.97
N GLU A 441 4.49 8.34 -15.49
CA GLU A 441 4.45 9.72 -15.98
C GLU A 441 4.74 9.82 -17.48
N ARG A 442 5.78 9.13 -17.96
CA ARG A 442 6.12 9.10 -19.39
C ARG A 442 5.03 8.48 -20.24
N HIS A 443 4.46 7.37 -19.78
CA HIS A 443 3.35 6.72 -20.47
C HIS A 443 2.15 7.66 -20.59
N LEU A 444 1.77 8.36 -19.52
CA LEU A 444 0.63 9.29 -19.57
C LEU A 444 0.88 10.49 -20.51
N VAL A 445 2.12 11.00 -20.57
CA VAL A 445 2.49 12.09 -21.50
C VAL A 445 2.43 11.62 -22.96
N GLU A 446 2.82 10.38 -23.21
CA GLU A 446 2.80 9.77 -24.56
C GLU A 446 1.36 9.40 -24.99
N HIS A 447 0.41 9.35 -24.04
CA HIS A 447 -0.97 8.97 -24.25
C HIS A 447 -1.97 10.02 -23.68
N PRO A 448 -2.02 11.24 -24.24
CA PRO A 448 -2.91 12.32 -23.77
C PRO A 448 -4.41 12.02 -23.97
N GLU A 449 -4.75 11.07 -24.83
CA GLU A 449 -6.12 10.59 -25.06
C GLU A 449 -6.72 9.86 -23.85
N LEU A 450 -5.88 9.35 -22.94
CA LEU A 450 -6.35 8.65 -21.75
C LEU A 450 -6.94 9.64 -20.74
N LYS A 451 -8.14 9.33 -20.23
CA LYS A 451 -8.82 10.14 -19.18
C LYS A 451 -7.92 10.35 -17.94
N ILE A 452 -7.09 9.37 -17.61
CA ILE A 452 -6.16 9.46 -16.47
C ILE A 452 -5.01 10.45 -16.71
N SER A 453 -4.57 10.63 -17.96
CA SER A 453 -3.55 11.62 -18.32
C SER A 453 -4.08 13.03 -18.07
N GLN A 454 -5.28 13.33 -18.58
CA GLN A 454 -5.98 14.60 -18.37
C GLN A 454 -6.26 14.88 -16.87
N LYS A 455 -6.54 13.83 -16.10
CA LYS A 455 -6.83 13.95 -14.67
C LYS A 455 -5.58 14.22 -13.82
N TYR A 456 -4.47 13.52 -14.09
CA TYR A 456 -3.34 13.43 -13.15
C TYR A 456 -2.08 14.17 -13.58
N LEU A 457 -1.97 14.59 -14.83
CA LEU A 457 -0.86 15.43 -15.27
C LEU A 457 -1.06 16.89 -14.87
N PHE A 458 0.06 17.58 -14.67
CA PHE A 458 0.23 19.00 -14.49
C PHE A 458 1.11 19.50 -15.65
N ASP A 459 0.70 20.60 -16.28
CA ASP A 459 1.27 21.15 -17.51
C ASP A 459 1.42 20.12 -18.65
N ASP A 460 0.52 19.12 -18.68
CA ASP A 460 0.53 17.99 -19.64
C ASP A 460 1.87 17.23 -19.70
N LYS A 461 2.69 17.34 -18.64
CA LYS A 461 4.08 16.84 -18.62
C LYS A 461 4.39 15.98 -17.41
N TYR A 462 3.83 16.31 -16.24
CA TYR A 462 4.28 15.70 -14.98
C TYR A 462 3.10 15.22 -14.14
N LEU A 463 3.23 14.08 -13.47
CA LEU A 463 2.26 13.67 -12.46
C LEU A 463 2.24 14.72 -11.34
N LYS A 464 1.02 15.12 -10.92
CA LYS A 464 0.82 16.02 -9.78
C LYS A 464 1.59 15.54 -8.54
N LEU A 465 2.14 16.48 -7.77
CA LEU A 465 2.93 16.18 -6.57
C LEU A 465 2.20 15.29 -5.55
N THR A 466 0.88 15.43 -5.46
CA THR A 466 0.04 14.64 -4.56
C THR A 466 -0.12 13.19 -5.01
N CYS A 467 0.00 12.92 -6.32
CA CYS A 467 -0.24 11.58 -6.85
C CYS A 467 0.79 10.58 -6.35
N VAL A 468 0.35 9.35 -6.11
CA VAL A 468 1.18 8.21 -5.69
C VAL A 468 1.01 7.11 -6.72
N VAL A 469 2.09 6.43 -7.10
CA VAL A 469 1.99 5.27 -8.00
C VAL A 469 2.07 4.00 -7.15
N HIS A 470 1.04 3.17 -7.29
CA HIS A 470 0.83 1.92 -6.58
C HIS A 470 1.30 0.73 -7.43
N HIS A 471 2.02 -0.21 -6.83
CA HIS A 471 2.32 -1.50 -7.43
C HIS A 471 1.20 -2.49 -7.10
N ILE A 472 0.47 -2.92 -8.13
CA ILE A 472 -0.70 -3.80 -7.99
C ILE A 472 -0.31 -5.12 -7.31
N ASN A 473 0.81 -5.73 -7.67
CA ASN A 473 1.27 -6.99 -7.06
C ASN A 473 2.14 -6.80 -5.80
N PHE A 474 2.27 -5.57 -5.26
CA PHE A 474 3.13 -5.22 -4.13
C PHE A 474 4.64 -5.49 -4.32
N ASP A 475 5.06 -5.88 -5.53
CA ASP A 475 6.46 -6.05 -5.87
C ASP A 475 7.05 -4.70 -6.28
N SER A 476 7.79 -4.07 -5.37
CA SER A 476 8.33 -2.73 -5.57
C SER A 476 9.34 -2.62 -6.72
N ASN A 477 9.75 -3.76 -7.27
CA ASN A 477 10.68 -3.85 -8.38
C ASN A 477 9.96 -4.14 -9.71
N ASP A 478 8.70 -4.62 -9.71
CA ASP A 478 7.96 -4.89 -10.95
C ASP A 478 7.33 -3.59 -11.49
N ASN A 479 8.13 -2.84 -12.27
CA ASN A 479 7.73 -1.56 -12.84
C ASN A 479 7.09 -1.67 -14.23
N ARG A 480 6.60 -2.86 -14.63
CA ARG A 480 5.82 -3.02 -15.87
C ARG A 480 4.54 -2.21 -15.78
N LEU A 481 4.12 -1.58 -16.87
CA LEU A 481 2.99 -0.64 -16.88
C LEU A 481 1.69 -1.29 -16.40
N GLU A 482 1.44 -2.55 -16.77
CA GLU A 482 0.27 -3.32 -16.36
C GLU A 482 0.21 -3.59 -14.84
N ASN A 483 1.32 -3.40 -14.12
CA ASN A 483 1.42 -3.57 -12.67
C ASN A 483 1.38 -2.23 -11.90
N LEU A 484 1.23 -1.10 -12.59
CA LEU A 484 1.25 0.23 -11.98
C LEU A 484 -0.13 0.88 -12.01
N TRP A 485 -0.49 1.56 -10.93
CA TRP A 485 -1.74 2.31 -10.83
C TRP A 485 -1.51 3.69 -10.22
N VAL A 486 -2.11 4.75 -10.78
CA VAL A 486 -2.00 6.12 -10.24
C VAL A 486 -3.11 6.39 -9.25
N CYS A 487 -2.74 6.68 -8.01
CA CYS A 487 -3.59 7.22 -6.96
C CYS A 487 -3.47 8.75 -6.95
N GLU A 488 -4.56 9.45 -6.75
CA GLU A 488 -4.62 10.91 -6.66
C GLU A 488 -3.84 11.46 -5.46
N ASN A 489 -3.85 10.70 -4.36
CA ASN A 489 -3.19 11.02 -3.10
C ASN A 489 -2.92 9.78 -2.23
N GLU A 490 -2.22 9.98 -1.12
CA GLU A 490 -1.90 8.93 -0.15
C GLU A 490 -3.15 8.30 0.50
N SER A 491 -4.25 9.06 0.64
CA SER A 491 -5.50 8.50 1.19
C SER A 491 -6.13 7.49 0.24
N GLU A 492 -6.13 7.74 -1.06
CA GLU A 492 -6.58 6.77 -2.06
C GLU A 492 -5.66 5.54 -2.10
N HIS A 493 -4.33 5.75 -2.04
CA HIS A 493 -3.37 4.66 -1.93
C HIS A 493 -3.65 3.75 -0.73
N GLN A 494 -3.83 4.33 0.46
CA GLN A 494 -4.20 3.58 1.67
C GLN A 494 -5.57 2.91 1.58
N PHE A 495 -6.53 3.52 0.87
CA PHE A 495 -7.84 2.91 0.64
C PHE A 495 -7.71 1.66 -0.22
N ILE A 496 -6.90 1.70 -1.27
CA ILE A 496 -6.59 0.56 -2.13
C ILE A 496 -5.92 -0.56 -1.32
N GLU A 497 -4.88 -0.28 -0.53
CA GLU A 497 -4.22 -1.29 0.31
C GLU A 497 -5.17 -1.91 1.34
N ARG A 498 -5.97 -1.07 2.04
CA ARG A 498 -6.96 -1.55 3.02
C ARG A 498 -8.07 -2.39 2.38
N SER A 499 -8.33 -2.24 1.09
CA SER A 499 -9.34 -3.04 0.41
C SER A 499 -8.97 -4.53 0.35
N LEU A 500 -7.69 -4.90 0.45
CA LEU A 500 -7.28 -6.31 0.53
C LEU A 500 -7.58 -6.96 1.88
N VAL A 501 -7.49 -6.17 2.94
CA VAL A 501 -7.69 -6.65 4.32
C VAL A 501 -9.10 -7.23 4.51
N ILE A 502 -10.07 -6.78 3.71
CA ILE A 502 -11.44 -7.31 3.76
C ILE A 502 -11.53 -8.78 3.34
N PHE A 503 -10.53 -9.29 2.59
CA PHE A 503 -10.50 -10.68 2.12
C PHE A 503 -9.88 -11.63 3.13
N VAL A 504 -9.20 -11.17 4.19
CA VAL A 504 -8.43 -12.04 5.11
C VAL A 504 -9.31 -13.12 5.73
N ASP A 505 -10.48 -12.73 6.26
CA ASP A 505 -11.43 -13.68 6.85
C ASP A 505 -11.93 -14.72 5.83
N GLU A 506 -12.22 -14.29 4.60
CA GLU A 506 -12.66 -15.18 3.51
C GLU A 506 -11.53 -16.15 3.10
N LEU A 507 -10.30 -15.64 2.93
CA LEU A 507 -9.11 -16.43 2.58
C LEU A 507 -8.73 -17.46 3.65
N LEU A 508 -8.87 -17.11 4.94
CA LEU A 508 -8.67 -18.05 6.04
C LEU A 508 -9.75 -19.13 6.06
N LYS A 509 -11.03 -18.76 5.88
CA LYS A 509 -12.15 -19.70 5.84
C LYS A 509 -12.08 -20.67 4.65
N SER A 510 -11.64 -20.19 3.50
CA SER A 510 -11.41 -21.03 2.31
C SER A 510 -10.07 -21.78 2.35
N LYS A 511 -9.29 -21.61 3.44
CA LYS A 511 -7.95 -22.17 3.60
C LYS A 511 -7.03 -21.83 2.42
N LEU A 512 -7.15 -20.66 1.82
CA LEU A 512 -6.19 -20.17 0.82
C LEU A 512 -4.97 -19.54 1.49
N ILE A 513 -5.14 -19.08 2.73
CA ILE A 513 -4.04 -18.72 3.62
C ILE A 513 -4.25 -19.39 4.97
N VAL A 514 -3.15 -19.59 5.70
CA VAL A 514 -3.17 -20.06 7.08
C VAL A 514 -2.35 -19.12 7.96
N PHE A 515 -2.73 -19.03 9.23
CA PHE A 515 -1.96 -18.31 10.24
C PHE A 515 -1.36 -19.31 11.23
N ARG A 516 -0.02 -19.38 11.29
CA ARG A 516 0.70 -20.31 12.17
C ARG A 516 1.88 -19.60 12.79
N LYS A 517 2.04 -19.73 14.11
CA LYS A 517 3.18 -19.19 14.87
C LYS A 517 3.41 -17.68 14.65
N GLY A 518 2.34 -16.90 14.50
CA GLY A 518 2.42 -15.45 14.30
C GLY A 518 2.59 -15.01 12.84
N GLU A 519 2.63 -15.93 11.88
CA GLU A 519 2.88 -15.63 10.47
C GLU A 519 1.75 -16.14 9.57
N TYR A 520 1.51 -15.40 8.49
CA TYR A 520 0.62 -15.81 7.41
C TYR A 520 1.43 -16.50 6.31
N SER A 521 0.90 -17.60 5.78
CA SER A 521 1.45 -18.28 4.61
C SER A 521 0.33 -18.75 3.69
N LEU A 522 0.66 -19.05 2.43
CA LEU A 522 -0.23 -19.84 1.58
C LEU A 522 -0.40 -21.25 2.16
N ASP A 523 -1.55 -21.86 1.93
CA ASP A 523 -1.83 -23.25 2.26
C ASP A 523 -1.59 -24.10 1.00
N TYR A 524 -0.41 -24.71 0.90
CA TYR A 524 -0.03 -25.55 -0.25
C TYR A 524 -0.61 -26.95 -0.18
#